data_AF-A0A971LJC6-F1
#
_entry.id   AF-A0A971LJC6-F1
#
_cell.length_a   1.000
_cell.length_b   1.000
_cell.length_c   1.000
_cell.angle_alpha   90.00
_cell.angle_beta   90.00
_cell.angle_gamma   90.00
#
_symmetry.space_group_name_H-M   'P 1'
#
loop_
_entity.id
_entity.type
_entity.pdbx_description
1 polymer ?
#
loop_
_entity_poly.entity_id
_entity_poly.type
_entity_poly.pdbx_seq_one_letter_code
_entity_poly.pdbx_strand_id
1 'polypeptide(L)'
;MTIVAGQVTFLVGVGSGLSIYGVINSQLLQQIRATSLPLNSINNIIMVLGVLSILIYFFFSMEHKGAVKQSATLGRMIMMVTFGVAFGNVVMGRISLLLGTFETILGSWLGLL
;
A
#
# COMPACT_ATOMS: atom_id res chain seq x y z
N MET A 1 -5.82 18.08 32.25
CA MET A 1 -5.43 18.20 30.82
C MET A 1 -4.10 17.49 30.52
N THR A 2 -3.11 17.49 31.42
CA THR A 2 -1.82 16.77 31.28
C THR A 2 -1.92 15.24 31.35
N ILE A 3 -2.84 14.68 32.15
CA ILE A 3 -3.02 13.21 32.28
C ILE A 3 -3.57 12.58 30.98
N VAL A 4 -4.47 13.29 30.29
CA VAL A 4 -5.06 12.83 29.01
C VAL A 4 -4.00 12.85 27.90
N ALA A 5 -3.12 13.84 27.87
CA ALA A 5 -2.01 13.89 26.91
C ALA A 5 -1.05 12.70 27.06
N GLY A 6 -0.78 12.25 28.29
CA GLY A 6 0.03 11.06 28.55
C GLY A 6 -0.61 9.77 28.01
N GLN A 7 -1.92 9.60 28.22
CA GLN A 7 -2.66 8.44 27.70
C GLN A 7 -2.71 8.41 26.17
N VAL A 8 -2.96 9.55 25.53
CA VAL A 8 -2.99 9.65 24.06
C VAL A 8 -1.59 9.39 23.48
N THR A 9 -0.52 9.88 24.10
CA THR A 9 0.86 9.63 23.64
C THR A 9 1.23 8.15 23.77
N PHE A 10 0.84 7.50 24.86
CA PHE A 10 1.04 6.05 25.05
C PHE A 10 0.28 5.23 24.00
N LEU A 11 -1.00 5.57 23.75
CA LEU A 11 -1.84 4.91 22.76
C LEU A 11 -1.28 5.07 21.34
N VAL A 12 -0.85 6.27 20.97
CA VAL A 12 -0.21 6.54 19.67
C VAL A 12 1.14 5.83 19.55
N GLY A 13 1.93 5.75 20.62
CA GLY A 13 3.20 5.02 20.65
C GLY A 13 3.02 3.52 20.42
N VAL A 14 2.09 2.89 21.14
CA VAL A 14 1.74 1.46 20.95
C VAL A 14 1.12 1.23 19.57
N GLY A 15 0.20 2.09 19.13
CA GLY A 15 -0.45 2.00 17.82
C GLY A 15 0.54 2.13 16.66
N SER A 16 1.49 3.07 16.75
CA SER A 16 2.54 3.24 15.76
C SER A 16 3.47 2.03 15.73
N GLY A 17 3.87 1.50 16.90
CA GLY A 17 4.67 0.28 17.00
C GLY A 17 3.97 -0.92 16.33
N LEU A 18 2.72 -1.19 16.70
CA LEU A 18 1.92 -2.27 16.11
C LEU A 18 1.73 -2.09 14.60
N SER A 19 1.54 -0.86 14.13
CA SER A 19 1.41 -0.59 12.69
C SER A 19 2.68 -0.92 11.91
N ILE A 20 3.86 -0.63 12.46
CA ILE A 20 5.15 -0.98 11.83
C ILE A 20 5.31 -2.49 11.76
N TYR A 21 5.04 -3.21 12.86
CA TYR A 21 5.07 -4.68 12.87
C TYR A 21 4.06 -5.27 11.88
N GLY A 22 2.84 -4.70 11.83
CA GLY A 22 1.78 -5.11 10.92
C GLY A 22 2.17 -4.89 9.45
N VAL A 23 2.78 -3.75 9.12
CA VAL A 23 3.25 -3.44 7.77
C VAL A 23 4.38 -4.37 7.34
N ILE A 24 5.36 -4.65 8.20
CA ILE A 24 6.46 -5.57 7.87
C ILE A 24 5.92 -6.99 7.63
N ASN A 25 4.99 -7.46 8.46
CA ASN A 25 4.43 -8.80 8.31
C ASN A 25 3.49 -8.91 7.10
N SER A 26 2.61 -7.93 6.90
CA SER A 26 1.62 -7.94 5.83
C SER A 26 2.20 -7.62 4.46
N GLN A 27 3.19 -6.72 4.36
CA GLN A 27 3.73 -6.29 3.07
C GLN A 27 4.99 -7.07 2.71
N LEU A 28 5.90 -7.29 3.66
CA LEU A 28 7.20 -7.89 3.38
C LEU A 28 7.15 -9.42 3.48
N LEU A 29 6.65 -9.95 4.61
CA LEU A 29 6.58 -11.41 4.78
C LEU A 29 5.55 -12.07 3.86
N GLN A 30 4.39 -11.44 3.61
CA GLN A 30 3.44 -12.01 2.65
C GLN A 30 3.96 -11.98 1.22
N GLN A 31 4.72 -10.95 0.81
CA GLN A 31 5.32 -10.90 -0.53
C GLN A 31 6.38 -11.99 -0.72
N ILE A 32 7.23 -12.22 0.29
CA ILE A 32 8.21 -13.32 0.28
C ILE A 32 7.51 -14.67 0.20
N ARG A 33 6.47 -14.88 1.02
CA ARG A 33 5.66 -16.10 0.99
C ARG A 33 4.99 -16.30 -0.37
N ALA A 34 4.39 -15.25 -0.93
CA ALA A 34 3.75 -15.28 -2.25
C ALA A 34 4.74 -15.66 -3.36
N THR A 35 5.99 -15.22 -3.27
CA THR A 35 7.03 -15.56 -4.27
C THR A 35 7.55 -16.99 -4.11
N SER A 36 7.43 -17.59 -2.92
CA SER A 36 7.82 -18.98 -2.64
C SER A 36 6.74 -20.04 -2.93
N LEU A 37 5.50 -19.62 -3.24
CA LEU A 37 4.41 -20.54 -3.51
C LEU A 37 4.59 -21.25 -4.88
N PRO A 38 4.17 -22.52 -5.01
CA PRO A 38 4.29 -23.25 -6.27
C PRO A 38 3.44 -22.61 -7.39
N LEU A 39 3.97 -22.59 -8.62
CA LEU A 39 3.41 -21.95 -9.82
C LEU A 39 2.17 -22.68 -10.40
N ASN A 40 1.29 -23.17 -9.54
CA ASN A 40 0.15 -23.99 -9.96
C ASN A 40 -1.09 -23.15 -10.33
N SER A 41 -1.12 -21.87 -9.93
CA SER A 41 -2.25 -20.96 -10.18
C SER A 41 -1.83 -19.73 -10.98
N ILE A 42 -2.69 -19.28 -11.89
CA ILE A 42 -2.52 -18.08 -12.72
C ILE A 42 -2.18 -16.85 -11.86
N ASN A 43 -2.83 -16.73 -10.69
CA ASN A 43 -2.59 -15.62 -9.78
C ASN A 43 -1.15 -15.62 -9.24
N ASN A 44 -0.60 -16.80 -8.99
CA ASN A 44 0.76 -16.95 -8.47
C ASN A 44 1.82 -16.67 -9.54
N ILE A 45 1.54 -17.04 -10.80
CA ILE A 45 2.38 -16.70 -11.96
C ILE A 45 2.43 -15.17 -12.16
N ILE A 46 1.29 -14.48 -12.07
CA ILE A 46 1.21 -13.02 -12.19
C ILE A 46 2.01 -12.35 -11.07
N MET A 47 1.90 -12.84 -9.83
CA MET A 47 2.67 -12.30 -8.70
C MET A 47 4.17 -12.45 -8.92
N VAL A 48 4.66 -13.65 -9.28
CA VAL A 48 6.10 -13.89 -9.50
C VAL A 48 6.62 -13.09 -10.70
N LEU A 49 5.88 -13.05 -11.82
CA LEU A 49 6.24 -12.24 -12.98
C LEU A 49 6.22 -10.74 -12.68
N GLY A 50 5.26 -10.26 -11.89
CA GLY A 50 5.18 -8.87 -11.45
C GLY A 50 6.39 -8.46 -10.63
N VAL A 51 6.77 -9.29 -9.64
CA VAL A 51 7.97 -9.05 -8.80
C VAL A 51 9.25 -9.07 -9.66
N LEU A 52 9.41 -10.05 -10.55
CA LEU A 52 10.56 -10.12 -11.45
C LEU A 52 10.63 -8.92 -12.40
N SER A 53 9.50 -8.50 -12.97
CA SER A 53 9.45 -7.34 -13.88
C SER A 53 9.87 -6.04 -13.18
N ILE A 54 9.44 -5.83 -11.94
CA ILE A 54 9.81 -4.66 -11.13
C ILE A 54 11.28 -4.72 -10.72
N LEU A 55 11.79 -5.90 -10.34
CA LEU A 55 13.21 -6.07 -10.03
C LEU A 55 14.08 -5.80 -11.25
N ILE A 56 13.72 -6.32 -12.43
CA ILE A 56 14.43 -6.04 -13.67
C ILE A 56 14.40 -4.53 -13.96
N TYR A 57 13.27 -3.84 -13.78
CA TYR A 57 13.19 -2.39 -13.95
C TYR A 57 14.14 -1.63 -13.01
N PHE A 58 14.20 -2.00 -11.72
CA PHE A 58 15.04 -1.32 -10.73
C PHE A 58 16.53 -1.62 -10.91
N PHE A 59 16.89 -2.89 -11.13
CA PHE A 59 18.29 -3.32 -11.26
C PHE A 59 18.93 -2.84 -12.56
N PHE A 60 18.15 -2.75 -13.66
CA PHE A 60 18.61 -2.20 -14.94
C PHE A 60 18.39 -0.69 -15.08
N SER A 61 17.99 0.03 -14.03
CA SER A 61 17.74 1.48 -14.08
C SER A 61 19.00 2.32 -14.38
N MET A 62 20.19 1.71 -14.53
CA MET A 62 21.45 2.41 -14.82
C MET A 62 22.13 2.12 -16.17
N GLU A 63 21.63 1.22 -17.04
CA GLU A 63 22.18 1.06 -18.40
C GLU A 63 21.09 1.03 -19.48
N HIS A 64 20.91 2.17 -20.15
CA HIS A 64 20.01 2.29 -21.30
C HIS A 64 20.73 1.96 -22.63
N LYS A 65 20.78 0.68 -23.02
CA LYS A 65 21.02 0.28 -24.43
C LYS A 65 20.21 -0.97 -24.82
N GLY A 66 19.40 -0.89 -25.88
CA GLY A 66 18.83 -2.05 -26.60
C GLY A 66 17.42 -2.52 -26.21
N ALA A 67 17.05 -3.74 -26.61
CA ALA A 67 15.73 -4.39 -26.46
C ALA A 67 15.18 -4.41 -25.02
N VAL A 68 16.05 -4.19 -24.04
CA VAL A 68 15.73 -3.95 -22.62
C VAL A 68 14.94 -2.64 -22.41
N LYS A 69 14.94 -1.70 -23.36
CA LYS A 69 14.20 -0.43 -23.31
C LYS A 69 12.67 -0.63 -23.41
N GLN A 70 12.20 -1.65 -24.11
CA GLN A 70 10.76 -1.96 -24.19
C GLN A 70 10.26 -2.62 -22.90
N SER A 71 11.01 -3.57 -22.33
CA SER A 71 10.66 -4.16 -21.02
C SER A 71 10.77 -3.13 -19.89
N ALA A 72 11.74 -2.23 -19.93
CA ALA A 72 11.86 -1.13 -18.97
C ALA A 72 10.71 -0.11 -19.06
N THR A 73 10.14 0.11 -20.25
CA THR A 73 8.97 0.99 -20.42
C THR A 73 7.71 0.36 -19.83
N LEU A 74 7.52 -0.96 -20.00
CA LEU A 74 6.44 -1.71 -19.35
C LEU A 74 6.59 -1.72 -17.83
N GLY A 75 7.80 -1.95 -17.31
CA GLY A 75 8.08 -1.86 -15.88
C GLY A 75 7.77 -0.49 -15.29
N ARG A 76 8.10 0.59 -16.01
CA ARG A 76 7.73 1.97 -15.62
C ARG A 76 6.21 2.16 -15.55
N MET A 77 5.47 1.67 -16.53
CA MET A 77 4.00 1.78 -16.55
C MET A 77 3.39 1.04 -15.35
N ILE A 78 3.84 -0.19 -15.08
CA ILE A 78 3.38 -0.98 -13.93
C ILE A 78 3.70 -0.29 -12.60
N MET A 79 4.88 0.32 -12.49
CA MET A 79 5.27 1.11 -11.31
C MET A 79 4.38 2.34 -11.13
N MET A 80 4.04 3.06 -12.20
CA MET A 80 3.13 4.21 -12.14
C MET A 80 1.72 3.79 -11.69
N VAL A 81 1.20 2.68 -12.19
CA VAL A 81 -0.12 2.16 -11.78
C VAL A 81 -0.10 1.73 -10.31
N THR A 82 0.94 1.01 -9.88
CA THR A 82 1.10 0.58 -8.49
C THR A 82 1.16 1.77 -7.53
N PHE A 83 1.90 2.83 -7.89
CA PHE A 83 1.92 4.06 -7.11
C PHE A 83 0.57 4.79 -7.11
N GLY A 84 -0.16 4.77 -8.23
CA GLY A 84 -1.52 5.31 -8.31
C GLY A 84 -2.50 4.63 -7.36
N VAL A 85 -2.46 3.29 -7.29
CA VAL A 85 -3.28 2.51 -6.36
C VAL A 85 -2.91 2.79 -4.90
N ALA A 86 -1.61 2.86 -4.59
CA ALA A 86 -1.14 3.19 -3.24
C ALA A 86 -1.61 4.59 -2.80
N PHE A 87 -1.51 5.58 -3.70
CA PHE A 87 -2.01 6.93 -3.46
C PHE A 87 -3.53 6.94 -3.26
N GLY A 88 -4.28 6.25 -4.13
CA GLY A 88 -5.74 6.12 -4.02
C GLY A 88 -6.20 5.52 -2.69
N ASN A 89 -5.49 4.51 -2.19
CA ASN A 89 -5.79 3.90 -0.90
C ASN A 89 -5.62 4.88 0.28
N VAL A 90 -4.58 5.72 0.25
CA VAL A 90 -4.36 6.76 1.25
C VAL A 90 -5.44 7.86 1.16
N VAL A 91 -5.80 8.28 -0.05
CA VAL A 91 -6.87 9.26 -0.28
C VAL A 91 -8.21 8.72 0.22
N MET A 92 -8.53 7.46 -0.07
CA MET A 92 -9.76 6.82 0.42
C MET A 92 -9.82 6.80 1.96
N GLY A 93 -8.71 6.49 2.64
CA GLY A 93 -8.65 6.55 4.10
C GLY A 93 -8.96 7.94 4.66
N ARG A 94 -8.53 9.01 3.98
CA ARG A 94 -8.85 10.39 4.37
C ARG A 94 -10.28 10.79 4.05
N ILE A 95 -10.80 10.37 2.90
CA ILE A 95 -12.19 10.61 2.51
C ILE A 95 -13.15 9.87 3.45
N SER A 96 -12.79 8.68 3.93
CA SER A 96 -13.59 7.93 4.90
C SER A 96 -13.84 8.70 6.20
N LEU A 97 -12.86 9.46 6.68
CA LEU A 97 -13.01 10.32 7.86
C LEU A 97 -13.94 11.51 7.59
N LEU A 98 -13.83 12.10 6.39
CA LEU A 98 -14.72 13.17 5.96
C LEU A 98 -16.17 12.69 5.87
N LEU A 99 -16.40 11.51 5.28
CA LEU A 99 -17.72 10.88 5.21
C LEU A 99 -18.31 10.63 6.61
N GLY A 100 -17.54 10.08 7.54
CA GLY A 100 -18.01 9.90 8.92
C GLY A 100 -18.37 11.23 9.62
N THR A 101 -17.69 12.32 9.27
CA THR A 101 -18.03 13.66 9.76
C THR A 101 -19.33 14.15 9.13
N PHE A 102 -19.53 13.95 7.82
CA PHE A 102 -20.79 14.30 7.15
C PHE A 102 -21.98 13.50 7.69
N GLU A 103 -21.84 12.20 7.96
CA GLU A 103 -22.90 11.39 8.59
C GLU A 103 -23.26 11.92 9.99
N THR A 104 -22.27 12.33 10.77
CA THR A 104 -22.51 12.91 12.11
C THR A 104 -23.28 14.23 12.01
N ILE A 105 -22.93 15.10 11.05
CA ILE A 105 -23.57 16.41 10.88
C ILE A 105 -24.96 16.28 10.25
N LEU A 106 -25.13 15.46 9.21
CA LEU A 106 -26.40 15.37 8.48
C LEU A 106 -27.40 14.41 9.12
N GLY A 107 -26.93 13.29 9.69
CA GLY A 107 -27.79 12.30 10.36
C GLY A 107 -28.06 12.69 11.81
N SER A 108 -27.02 12.70 12.67
CA SER A 108 -27.20 12.91 14.12
C SER A 108 -27.60 14.35 14.49
N TRP A 109 -27.02 15.36 13.83
CA TRP A 109 -27.28 16.76 14.18
C TRP A 109 -28.50 17.35 13.46
N LEU A 110 -28.72 17.01 12.18
CA LEU A 110 -29.82 17.56 11.37
C LEU A 110 -31.01 16.59 11.19
N GLY A 111 -30.87 15.31 11.52
CA GLY A 111 -31.95 14.32 11.51
C GLY A 111 -32.50 13.98 10.12
N LEU A 112 -31.75 14.25 9.06
CA LEU A 112 -32.20 14.14 7.66
C LEU A 112 -31.94 12.76 7.03
N LEU A 113 -31.14 11.93 7.71
CA LEU A 113 -30.82 10.53 7.44
C LEU A 113 -31.12 9.72 8.70
#